data_AF-U7UJ31-F1
#
_entry.id   AF-U7UJ31-F1
#
_cell.length_a   1.000
_cell.length_b   1.000
_cell.length_c   1.000
_cell.angle_alpha   90.00
_cell.angle_beta   90.00
_cell.angle_gamma   90.00
#
_symmetry.space_group_name_H-M   'P 1'
#
loop_
_entity.id
_entity.type
_entity.pdbx_description
1 polymer ?
#
loop_
_entity_poly.entity_id
_entity_poly.type
_entity_poly.pdbx_seq_one_letter_code
_entity_poly.pdbx_strand_id
1 'polypeptide(L)'
;MKKDLKERFFSYIENAWKKEKIKRREAQKRQAQVKKELKIENKNLSKKGRIKKLIFFSLAIILYIIVRCGLRAYKGREVFRWEDILFGLIVIGLYALYIFKWAKEYKDS
;
A
#
# COMPACT_ATOMS: atom_id res chain seq x y z
N MET A 1 -6.36 -18.23 -48.43
CA MET A 1 -5.46 -17.32 -47.68
C MET A 1 -6.10 -16.70 -46.42
N LYS A 2 -7.03 -17.37 -45.71
CA LYS A 2 -7.67 -16.87 -44.47
C LYS A 2 -7.25 -17.59 -43.17
N LYS A 3 -6.45 -18.67 -43.28
CA LYS A 3 -6.03 -19.49 -42.13
C LYS A 3 -4.84 -18.88 -41.36
N ASP A 4 -3.89 -18.24 -42.04
CA ASP A 4 -2.71 -17.60 -41.43
C ASP A 4 -3.00 -16.43 -40.46
N LEU A 5 -4.06 -15.66 -40.72
CA LEU A 5 -4.40 -14.49 -39.89
C LEU A 5 -4.96 -14.90 -38.52
N LYS A 6 -5.75 -16.00 -38.46
CA LYS A 6 -6.27 -16.53 -37.19
C LYS A 6 -5.15 -17.12 -36.33
N GLU A 7 -4.24 -17.88 -36.93
CA GLU A 7 -3.11 -18.47 -36.19
C GLU A 7 -2.15 -17.42 -35.63
N ARG A 8 -1.87 -16.34 -36.39
CA ARG A 8 -1.09 -15.20 -35.89
C ARG A 8 -1.78 -14.46 -34.74
N PHE A 9 -3.11 -14.32 -34.78
CA PHE A 9 -3.86 -13.66 -33.71
C PHE A 9 -3.87 -14.47 -32.41
N PHE A 10 -4.09 -15.78 -32.49
CA PHE A 10 -4.03 -16.67 -31.32
C PHE A 10 -2.63 -16.73 -30.72
N SER A 11 -1.59 -16.78 -31.55
CA SER A 11 -0.19 -16.70 -31.12
C SER A 11 0.13 -15.39 -30.38
N TYR A 12 -0.40 -14.26 -30.86
CA TYR A 12 -0.17 -12.96 -30.21
C TYR A 12 -0.86 -12.86 -28.85
N ILE A 13 -2.11 -13.34 -28.76
CA ILE A 13 -2.88 -13.37 -27.51
C ILE A 13 -2.22 -14.33 -26.50
N GLU A 14 -1.78 -15.50 -26.94
CA GLU A 14 -1.15 -16.49 -26.06
C GLU A 14 0.20 -15.97 -25.50
N ASN A 15 0.98 -15.27 -26.33
CA ASN A 15 2.22 -14.63 -25.91
C ASN A 15 1.99 -13.45 -24.96
N ALA A 16 0.94 -12.65 -25.18
CA ALA A 16 0.54 -11.59 -24.25
C ALA A 16 0.09 -12.17 -22.90
N TRP A 17 -0.69 -13.25 -22.92
CA TRP A 17 -1.16 -13.93 -21.70
C TRP A 17 -0.01 -14.56 -20.90
N LYS A 18 0.97 -15.18 -21.58
CA LYS A 18 2.20 -15.67 -20.93
C LYS A 18 3.02 -14.54 -20.31
N LYS A 19 3.20 -13.41 -21.01
CA LYS A 19 3.89 -12.22 -20.46
C LYS A 19 3.18 -11.65 -19.24
N GLU A 20 1.85 -11.60 -19.25
CA GLU A 20 1.06 -11.10 -18.13
C GLU A 20 1.13 -12.03 -16.91
N LYS A 21 1.12 -13.35 -17.14
CA LYS A 21 1.27 -14.36 -16.08
C LYS A 21 2.65 -14.31 -15.41
N ILE A 22 3.71 -14.03 -16.18
CA ILE A 22 5.06 -13.80 -15.65
C ILE A 22 5.11 -12.52 -14.81
N LYS A 23 4.56 -11.40 -15.31
CA LYS A 23 4.45 -10.15 -14.52
C LYS A 23 3.69 -10.35 -13.21
N ARG A 24 2.59 -11.09 -13.22
CA ARG A 24 1.83 -11.40 -11.99
C ARG A 24 2.64 -12.23 -11.01
N ARG A 25 3.39 -13.24 -11.48
CA ARG A 25 4.29 -14.04 -10.62
C ARG A 25 5.42 -13.21 -10.05
N GLU A 26 6.02 -12.30 -10.83
CA GLU A 26 7.05 -11.39 -10.33
C GLU A 26 6.49 -10.39 -9.32
N ALA A 27 5.31 -9.83 -9.55
CA ALA A 27 4.63 -8.96 -8.60
C ALA A 27 4.32 -9.69 -7.29
N GLN A 28 3.87 -10.94 -7.36
CA GLN A 28 3.65 -11.79 -6.18
C GLN A 28 4.96 -12.08 -5.43
N LYS A 29 6.06 -12.37 -6.14
CA LYS A 29 7.38 -12.57 -5.53
C LYS A 29 7.88 -11.30 -4.83
N ARG A 30 7.71 -10.13 -5.45
CA ARG A 30 8.06 -8.83 -4.84
C ARG A 30 7.21 -8.54 -3.61
N GLN A 31 5.90 -8.77 -3.67
CA GLN A 31 5.03 -8.62 -2.49
C GLN A 31 5.39 -9.60 -1.37
N ALA A 32 5.79 -10.84 -1.70
CA ALA A 32 6.24 -11.82 -0.72
C ALA A 32 7.59 -11.44 -0.08
N GLN A 33 8.52 -10.88 -0.85
CA GLN A 33 9.79 -10.35 -0.34
C GLN A 33 9.54 -9.15 0.58
N VAL A 34 8.75 -8.17 0.16
CA VAL A 34 8.39 -7.00 0.98
C VAL A 34 7.70 -7.45 2.28
N LYS A 35 6.81 -8.45 2.23
CA LYS A 35 6.22 -9.05 3.43
C LYS A 35 7.25 -9.70 4.35
N LYS A 36 8.25 -10.41 3.82
CA LYS A 36 9.32 -11.03 4.62
C LYS A 36 10.24 -9.98 5.26
N GLU A 37 10.61 -8.94 4.52
CA GLU A 37 11.40 -7.82 5.05
C GLU A 37 10.65 -7.08 6.15
N LEU A 38 9.38 -6.73 5.92
CA LEU A 38 8.50 -6.15 6.95
C LEU A 38 8.34 -7.07 8.17
N LYS A 39 8.31 -8.39 7.97
CA LYS A 39 8.22 -9.38 9.05
C LYS A 39 9.49 -9.42 9.90
N ILE A 40 10.67 -9.35 9.29
CA ILE A 40 11.96 -9.30 10.00
C ILE A 40 12.10 -7.98 10.76
N GLU A 41 11.76 -6.86 10.10
CA GLU A 41 11.83 -5.54 10.71
C GLU A 41 10.87 -5.42 11.91
N ASN A 42 9.62 -5.88 11.78
CA ASN A 42 8.62 -5.83 12.85
C ASN A 42 8.88 -6.80 14.01
N LYS A 43 9.52 -7.95 13.76
CA LYS A 43 9.92 -8.90 14.81
C LYS A 43 10.97 -8.30 15.75
N ASN A 44 11.85 -7.45 15.23
CA ASN A 44 12.91 -6.77 16.00
C ASN A 44 12.50 -5.40 16.56
N LEU A 45 11.29 -4.93 16.26
CA LEU A 45 10.79 -3.63 16.73
C LEU A 45 10.26 -3.73 18.17
N SER A 46 11.07 -3.27 19.13
CA SER A 46 10.65 -3.00 20.52
C SER A 46 9.43 -2.08 20.59
N LYS A 47 8.64 -2.14 21.69
CA LYS A 47 7.47 -1.27 21.92
C LYS A 47 7.77 0.21 21.62
N LYS A 48 8.97 0.70 21.97
CA LYS A 48 9.42 2.07 21.68
C LYS A 48 9.59 2.36 20.19
N GLY A 49 10.14 1.42 19.42
CA GLY A 49 10.32 1.58 17.98
C GLY A 49 9.00 1.54 17.20
N ARG A 50 8.01 0.79 17.69
CA ARG A 50 6.65 0.76 17.14
C ARG A 50 5.94 2.10 17.30
N ILE A 51 6.05 2.71 18.47
CA ILE A 51 5.53 4.07 18.72
C ILE A 51 6.24 5.08 17.80
N LYS A 52 7.56 4.98 17.62
CA LYS A 52 8.30 5.86 16.71
C LYS A 52 7.81 5.74 15.26
N LYS A 53 7.55 4.51 14.77
CA LYS A 53 6.94 4.29 13.45
C LYS A 53 5.53 4.85 13.35
N LEU A 54 4.73 4.71 14.40
CA LEU A 54 3.39 5.29 14.45
C LEU A 54 3.44 6.82 14.34
N ILE A 55 4.30 7.47 15.12
CA ILE A 55 4.49 8.92 15.11
C ILE A 55 4.92 9.40 13.72
N PHE A 56 5.90 8.74 13.11
CA PHE A 56 6.37 9.10 11.77
C PHE A 56 5.27 8.95 10.72
N PHE A 57 4.47 7.88 10.81
CA PHE A 57 3.33 7.67 9.92
C PHE A 57 2.23 8.72 10.12
N SER A 58 1.91 9.05 11.38
CA SER A 58 0.97 10.13 11.69
C SER A 58 1.42 11.47 11.13
N LEU A 59 2.73 11.78 11.20
CA LEU A 59 3.30 12.97 10.57
C LEU A 59 3.11 12.98 9.05
N ALA A 60 3.32 11.85 8.38
CA ALA A 60 3.09 11.72 6.94
C ALA A 60 1.62 11.97 6.56
N ILE A 61 0.68 11.50 7.38
CA ILE A 61 -0.76 11.74 7.20
C ILE A 61 -1.12 13.21 7.41
N ILE A 62 -0.60 13.84 8.46
CA ILE A 62 -0.79 15.27 8.71
C ILE A 62 -0.28 16.09 7.52
N LEU A 63 0.92 15.76 7.02
CA LEU A 63 1.50 16.41 5.85
C LEU A 63 0.62 16.22 4.60
N TYR A 64 0.11 15.01 4.37
CA TYR A 64 -0.83 14.73 3.28
C TYR A 64 -2.10 15.59 3.37
N ILE A 65 -2.68 15.72 4.57
CA ILE A 65 -3.86 16.56 4.81
C ILE A 65 -3.51 18.03 4.51
N ILE A 66 -2.39 18.54 5.01
CA ILE A 66 -1.93 19.92 4.77
C ILE A 66 -1.78 20.19 3.27
N VAL A 67 -1.09 19.30 2.54
CA VAL A 67 -0.91 19.44 1.09
C VAL A 67 -2.25 19.42 0.35
N ARG A 68 -3.16 18.52 0.75
CA ARG A 68 -4.50 18.43 0.15
C ARG A 68 -5.36 19.67 0.44
N CYS A 69 -5.21 20.27 1.62
CA CYS A 69 -5.85 21.53 1.98
C CYS A 69 -5.25 22.70 1.17
N GLY A 70 -3.92 22.78 1.04
CA GLY A 70 -3.24 23.79 0.22
C GLY A 70 -3.64 23.72 -1.25
N LEU A 71 -3.74 22.52 -1.82
CA LEU A 71 -4.24 22.32 -3.20
C LEU A 71 -5.71 22.72 -3.37
N ARG A 72 -6.53 22.64 -2.31
CA ARG A 72 -7.92 23.11 -2.33
C ARG A 72 -8.02 24.63 -2.22
N ALA A 73 -7.20 25.23 -1.35
CA ALA A 73 -7.09 26.68 -1.25
C ALA A 73 -6.69 27.29 -2.60
N TYR A 74 -5.70 26.69 -3.29
CA TYR A 74 -5.32 27.12 -4.64
C TYR A 74 -6.44 26.99 -5.68
N LYS A 75 -7.35 26.02 -5.51
CA LYS A 75 -8.51 25.81 -6.39
C LYS A 75 -9.76 26.60 -5.97
N GLY A 76 -9.66 27.51 -4.99
CA GLY A 76 -10.79 28.30 -4.49
C GLY A 76 -11.90 27.46 -3.83
N ARG A 77 -11.60 26.24 -3.38
CA ARG A 77 -12.55 25.36 -2.68
C ARG A 77 -12.33 25.44 -1.18
N GLU A 78 -13.36 25.10 -0.40
CA GLU A 78 -13.29 25.03 1.06
C GLU A 78 -12.06 24.24 1.53
N VAL A 79 -11.24 24.93 2.33
CA VAL A 79 -9.94 24.45 2.80
C VAL A 79 -10.11 23.40 3.90
N PHE A 80 -11.16 23.52 4.71
CA PHE A 80 -11.36 22.70 5.89
C PHE A 80 -12.62 21.85 5.73
N ARG A 81 -12.44 20.53 5.61
CA ARG A 81 -13.54 19.56 5.65
C ARG A 81 -13.33 18.58 6.79
N TRP A 82 -14.37 18.36 7.57
CA TRP A 82 -14.37 17.34 8.62
C TRP A 82 -14.05 15.94 8.11
N GLU A 83 -14.39 15.65 6.85
CA GLU A 83 -14.07 14.41 6.14
C GLU A 83 -12.57 14.08 6.15
N ASP A 84 -11.70 15.08 6.04
CA ASP A 84 -10.23 14.87 6.01
C ASP A 84 -9.69 14.51 7.38
N ILE A 85 -10.25 15.11 8.44
CA ILE A 85 -9.89 14.80 9.82
C ILE A 85 -10.37 13.38 10.16
N LEU A 86 -11.61 13.06 9.80
CA LEU A 86 -12.18 11.73 10.01
C LEU A 86 -11.37 10.66 9.26
N PHE A 87 -11.00 10.94 8.00
CA PHE A 87 -10.13 10.07 7.21
C PHE A 87 -8.75 9.90 7.88
N GLY A 88 -8.12 10.99 8.33
CA GLY A 88 -6.84 10.95 9.03
C GLY A 88 -6.90 10.07 10.28
N LEU A 89 -7.92 10.25 11.12
CA LEU A 89 -8.13 9.46 12.33
C LEU A 89 -8.34 7.97 12.03
N ILE A 90 -9.16 7.65 11.01
CA ILE A 90 -9.40 6.26 10.61
C ILE A 90 -8.12 5.60 10.10
N VAL A 91 -7.36 6.28 9.24
CA VAL A 91 -6.12 5.71 8.66
C VAL A 91 -5.05 5.53 9.74
N ILE A 92 -4.87 6.50 10.65
CA ILE A 92 -3.94 6.38 11.77
C ILE A 92 -4.37 5.23 12.69
N GLY A 93 -5.67 5.13 13.00
CA GLY A 93 -6.23 4.07 13.85
C GLY A 93 -6.04 2.67 13.25
N LEU A 94 -6.32 2.50 11.96
CA LEU A 94 -6.09 1.24 11.25
C LEU A 94 -4.61 0.85 11.23
N TYR A 95 -3.72 1.83 11.02
CA TYR A 95 -2.28 1.58 11.04
C TYR A 95 -1.76 1.24 12.44
N ALA A 96 -2.29 1.90 13.47
CA ALA A 96 -2.01 1.54 14.86
C ALA A 96 -2.44 0.10 15.15
N LEU A 97 -3.67 -0.26 14.80
CA LEU A 97 -4.17 -1.64 14.94
C LEU A 97 -3.29 -2.62 14.18
N TYR A 98 -2.85 -2.30 12.97
CA TYR A 98 -1.95 -3.16 12.21
C TYR A 98 -0.62 -3.41 12.95
N ILE A 99 0.04 -2.35 13.44
CA ILE A 99 1.31 -2.46 14.17
C ILE A 99 1.16 -3.20 15.51
N PHE A 100 0.09 -2.93 16.26
CA PHE A 100 -0.14 -3.49 17.60
C PHE A 100 -0.78 -4.88 17.56
N LYS A 101 -1.62 -5.21 16.57
CA LYS A 101 -2.20 -6.56 16.42
C LYS A 101 -1.14 -7.57 15.98
N TRP A 102 -0.25 -7.17 15.06
CA TRP A 102 0.93 -7.97 14.70
C TRP A 102 1.83 -8.28 15.91
N ALA A 103 1.90 -7.37 16.88
CA ALA A 103 2.67 -7.61 18.10
C ALA A 103 2.08 -8.70 19.00
N LYS A 104 0.75 -8.85 18.99
CA LYS A 104 0.03 -9.81 19.84
C LYS A 104 0.17 -11.22 19.27
N GLU A 105 -0.07 -11.38 17.97
CA GLU A 105 0.01 -12.67 17.27
C GLU A 105 1.42 -13.30 17.26
N TYR A 106 2.49 -12.51 17.46
CA TYR A 106 3.88 -13.00 17.49
C TYR A 106 4.51 -13.05 18.90
N LYS A 107 3.78 -12.64 19.95
CA LYS A 107 4.23 -12.84 21.33
C LYS A 107 3.81 -14.21 21.87
N ASP A 108 2.78 -14.81 21.26
CA ASP A 108 2.17 -16.08 21.66
C ASP A 108 2.56 -17.24 20.72
N SER A 109 3.56 -17.06 19.84
CA SER A 109 4.10 -18.08 18.93
C SER A 109 5.62 -18.14 19.00
#